data_AF-A0A9D4KRP8-F1
#
_entry.id   AF-A0A9D4KRP8-F1
#
_cell.length_a   1.000
_cell.length_b   1.000
_cell.length_c   1.000
_cell.angle_alpha   90.00
_cell.angle_beta   90.00
_cell.angle_gamma   90.00
#
_symmetry.space_group_name_H-M   'P 1'
#
loop_
_entity.id
_entity.type
_entity.pdbx_description
1 polymer ?
#
loop_
_entity_poly.entity_id
_entity_poly.type
_entity_poly.pdbx_seq_one_letter_code
_entity_poly.pdbx_strand_id
1 'polypeptide(L)'
;MNILKDNQVLVLDTFISMTARDGQLVWNPALYDGLEMIRLPSEQVWQPDIMLENNANQFHGLHSGDINMVITYDGFVFYAPPVKIHSYCKVNYAKLKQGNVVTCKLTFLSWTYGVAVRDVERDVKYYACCVEPYVKLKYVIKLRYVDN
;
A
#
# COMPACT_ATOMS: atom_id res chain seq x y z
N MET A 1 -0.03 -8.25 13.83
CA MET A 1 0.09 -6.83 14.27
C MET A 1 0.71 -6.78 15.65
N ASN A 2 1.77 -5.99 15.84
CA ASN A 2 2.45 -5.82 17.11
C ASN A 2 2.88 -4.35 17.28
N ILE A 3 2.98 -3.84 18.51
CA ILE A 3 3.55 -2.52 18.80
C ILE A 3 4.83 -2.71 19.62
N LEU A 4 5.96 -2.27 19.07
CA LEU A 4 7.24 -2.30 19.76
C LEU A 4 7.29 -1.16 20.78
N LYS A 5 7.32 -1.53 22.06
CA LYS A 5 7.21 -0.61 23.21
C LYS A 5 8.31 0.43 23.27
N ASP A 6 9.53 0.01 23.03
CA ASP A 6 10.71 0.86 23.24
C ASP A 6 10.89 1.90 22.12
N ASN A 7 10.42 1.59 20.91
CA ASN A 7 10.66 2.42 19.73
C ASN A 7 9.41 3.14 19.21
N GLN A 8 8.24 2.96 19.84
CA GLN A 8 6.97 3.54 19.37
C GLN A 8 6.68 3.19 17.89
N VAL A 9 6.91 1.92 17.54
CA VAL A 9 6.74 1.41 16.17
C VAL A 9 5.59 0.42 16.12
N LEU A 10 4.65 0.67 15.21
CA LEU A 10 3.64 -0.29 14.81
C LEU A 10 4.22 -1.22 13.73
N VAL A 11 4.15 -2.52 13.97
CA VAL A 11 4.55 -3.57 13.02
C VAL A 11 3.31 -4.31 12.53
N LEU A 12 3.13 -4.34 11.21
CA LEU A 12 2.00 -4.99 10.54
C LEU A 12 2.49 -5.93 9.47
N ASP A 13 2.03 -7.17 9.51
CA ASP A 13 2.09 -8.10 8.40
C ASP A 13 0.74 -8.04 7.69
N THR A 14 0.73 -7.62 6.42
CA THR A 14 -0.50 -7.41 5.64
C THR A 14 -0.23 -7.61 4.15
N PHE A 15 -1.27 -7.61 3.34
CA PHE A 15 -1.17 -7.44 1.89
C PHE A 15 -1.50 -6.00 1.51
N ILE A 16 -0.84 -5.47 0.48
CA ILE A 16 -1.24 -4.21 -0.16
C ILE A 16 -1.87 -4.56 -1.50
N SER A 17 -3.19 -4.41 -1.62
CA SER A 17 -3.89 -4.64 -2.88
C SER A 17 -3.81 -3.40 -3.78
N MET A 18 -3.33 -3.59 -5.00
CA MET A 18 -3.17 -2.56 -6.02
C MET A 18 -3.83 -3.01 -7.31
N THR A 19 -4.41 -2.05 -8.03
CA THR A 19 -5.02 -2.26 -9.33
C THR A 19 -4.56 -1.17 -10.29
N ALA A 20 -4.28 -1.56 -11.53
CA ALA A 20 -3.92 -0.65 -12.61
C ALA A 20 -4.66 -1.01 -13.90
N ARG A 21 -4.63 -0.08 -14.86
CA ARG A 21 -5.04 -0.29 -16.25
C ARG A 21 -3.80 -0.08 -17.11
N ASP A 22 -3.37 -1.11 -17.83
CA ASP A 22 -2.24 -1.06 -18.75
C ASP A 22 -2.73 -1.29 -20.18
N GLY A 23 -2.62 -0.26 -21.02
CA GLY A 23 -3.05 -0.31 -22.42
C GLY A 23 -2.18 -1.19 -23.31
N GLN A 24 -0.96 -1.54 -22.87
CA GLN A 24 -0.07 -2.46 -23.59
C GLN A 24 -0.39 -3.93 -23.31
N LEU A 25 -1.18 -4.22 -22.27
CA LEU A 25 -1.56 -5.56 -21.85
C LEU A 25 -3.02 -5.90 -22.21
N VAL A 26 -3.46 -5.47 -23.39
CA VAL A 26 -4.81 -5.71 -23.91
C VAL A 26 -4.73 -6.68 -25.08
N TRP A 27 -5.63 -7.66 -25.13
CA TRP A 27 -5.74 -8.58 -26.27
C TRP A 27 -7.19 -8.98 -26.54
N ASN A 28 -7.45 -9.53 -27.73
CA ASN A 28 -8.76 -10.08 -28.09
C ASN A 28 -8.77 -11.59 -27.79
N PRO A 29 -9.55 -12.10 -26.81
CA PRO A 29 -9.59 -13.52 -26.48
C PRO A 29 -9.87 -14.44 -27.66
N ALA A 30 -10.64 -13.99 -28.66
CA ALA A 30 -10.95 -14.77 -29.86
C ALA A 30 -9.73 -15.11 -30.72
N LEU A 31 -8.62 -14.37 -30.59
CA LEU A 31 -7.35 -14.64 -31.27
C LEU A 31 -6.43 -15.58 -30.49
N TYR A 32 -6.80 -15.95 -29.25
CA TYR A 32 -5.98 -16.71 -28.31
C TYR A 32 -6.82 -17.80 -27.62
N ASP A 33 -7.62 -18.55 -28.39
CA ASP A 33 -8.43 -19.68 -27.91
C ASP A 33 -9.35 -19.37 -26.71
N GLY A 34 -9.87 -18.13 -26.64
CA GLY A 34 -10.72 -17.68 -25.53
C GLY A 34 -9.96 -17.38 -24.24
N LEU A 35 -8.64 -17.19 -24.29
CA LEU A 35 -7.83 -16.81 -23.13
C LEU A 35 -8.24 -15.41 -22.64
N GLU A 36 -8.84 -15.32 -21.45
CA GLU A 36 -9.29 -14.04 -20.86
C GLU A 36 -8.37 -13.51 -19.76
N MET A 37 -7.49 -14.36 -19.22
CA MET A 37 -6.64 -14.03 -18.07
C MET A 37 -5.29 -14.72 -18.16
N ILE A 38 -4.23 -14.01 -17.77
CA ILE A 38 -2.88 -14.55 -17.61
C ILE A 38 -2.32 -14.19 -16.24
N ARG A 39 -1.27 -14.92 -15.83
CA ARG A 39 -0.45 -14.61 -14.66
C ARG A 39 0.99 -14.41 -15.12
N LEU A 40 1.54 -13.23 -14.86
CA LEU A 40 2.93 -12.91 -15.18
C LEU A 40 3.71 -12.59 -13.90
N PRO A 41 5.00 -12.95 -13.82
CA PRO A 41 5.87 -12.48 -12.76
C PRO A 41 5.83 -10.96 -12.69
N SER A 42 5.80 -10.40 -11.48
CA SER A 42 5.69 -8.95 -11.28
C SER A 42 6.83 -8.18 -11.96
N GLU A 43 8.01 -8.77 -12.16
CA GLU A 43 9.16 -8.13 -12.82
C GLU A 43 8.95 -7.86 -14.32
N GLN A 44 8.00 -8.56 -14.96
CA GLN A 44 7.69 -8.40 -16.39
C GLN A 44 6.59 -7.37 -16.64
N VAL A 45 5.99 -6.84 -15.58
CA VAL A 45 4.85 -5.91 -15.63
C VAL A 45 5.26 -4.64 -14.92
N TRP A 46 4.78 -3.49 -15.38
CA TRP A 46 5.03 -2.24 -14.67
C TRP A 46 4.52 -2.30 -13.23
N GLN A 47 5.36 -1.89 -12.28
CA GLN A 47 5.06 -1.88 -10.84
C GLN A 47 4.95 -0.44 -10.33
N PRO A 48 3.95 -0.12 -9.50
CA PRO A 48 3.86 1.19 -8.87
C PRO A 48 4.91 1.34 -7.77
N ASP A 49 5.48 2.53 -7.66
CA ASP A 49 6.52 2.92 -6.70
C ASP A 49 5.93 3.43 -5.37
N ILE A 50 5.11 2.59 -4.73
CA ILE A 50 4.45 2.94 -3.47
C ILE A 50 5.44 2.87 -2.31
N MET A 51 5.45 3.94 -1.51
CA MET A 51 6.31 4.13 -0.36
C MET A 51 5.49 4.49 0.88
N LEU A 52 5.99 4.12 2.05
CA LEU A 52 5.45 4.53 3.35
C LEU A 52 6.22 5.75 3.87
N GLU A 53 5.53 6.88 4.04
CA GLU A 53 6.15 8.14 4.47
C GLU A 53 6.70 8.05 5.90
N ASN A 54 5.89 7.52 6.82
CA ASN A 54 6.22 7.40 8.23
C ASN A 54 6.83 6.04 8.56
N ASN A 55 7.74 5.57 7.69
CA ASN A 55 8.45 4.32 7.86
C ASN A 55 9.46 4.43 9.01
N ALA A 56 9.45 3.43 9.91
CA ALA A 56 10.34 3.34 11.06
C ALA A 56 11.56 2.43 10.83
N ASN A 57 11.62 1.74 9.69
CA ASN A 57 12.77 0.96 9.26
C ASN A 57 13.40 1.59 8.01
N GLN A 58 14.67 1.30 7.73
CA GLN A 58 15.38 1.89 6.59
C GLN A 58 14.66 1.62 5.25
N PHE A 59 14.88 2.50 4.29
CA PHE A 59 14.12 2.63 3.04
C PHE A 59 14.20 1.34 2.20
N HIS A 60 13.15 0.53 2.26
CA HIS A 60 12.91 -0.56 1.32
C HIS A 60 11.57 -0.28 0.64
N GLY A 61 11.52 -0.36 -0.69
CA GLY A 61 10.25 -0.37 -1.41
C GLY A 61 9.32 -1.40 -0.77
N LEU A 62 8.02 -1.14 -0.77
CA LEU A 62 7.05 -2.01 -0.10
C LEU A 62 6.90 -3.39 -0.79
N HIS A 63 7.68 -3.65 -1.84
CA HIS A 63 7.62 -4.88 -2.62
C HIS A 63 8.50 -5.95 -1.96
N SER A 64 7.86 -6.93 -1.34
CA SER A 64 8.52 -8.15 -0.90
C SER A 64 7.98 -9.32 -1.72
N GLY A 65 8.78 -9.77 -2.68
CA GLY A 65 8.66 -11.10 -3.27
C GLY A 65 8.33 -11.16 -4.76
N ASP A 66 8.80 -12.26 -5.35
CA ASP A 66 8.52 -12.70 -6.71
C ASP A 66 7.09 -13.28 -6.78
N ILE A 67 6.08 -12.42 -6.68
CA ILE A 67 4.69 -12.83 -6.85
C ILE A 67 4.19 -12.52 -8.25
N ASN A 68 3.22 -13.30 -8.72
CA ASN A 68 2.60 -13.06 -10.01
C ASN A 68 1.51 -12.00 -9.90
N MET A 69 1.38 -11.19 -10.95
CA MET A 69 0.24 -10.31 -11.19
C MET A 69 -0.83 -11.08 -11.97
N VAL A 70 -2.09 -10.75 -11.72
CA VAL A 70 -3.22 -11.24 -12.52
C VAL A 70 -3.59 -10.17 -13.52
N ILE A 71 -3.62 -10.52 -14.80
CA ILE A 71 -3.92 -9.60 -15.90
C ILE A 71 -5.09 -10.17 -16.67
N THR A 72 -6.10 -9.35 -16.94
CA THR A 72 -7.25 -9.70 -17.78
C THR A 72 -7.12 -9.05 -19.16
N TYR A 73 -7.79 -9.64 -20.14
CA TYR A 73 -7.69 -9.26 -21.56
C TYR A 73 -8.01 -7.78 -21.86
N ASP A 74 -8.74 -7.11 -20.97
CA ASP A 74 -9.10 -5.69 -21.03
C ASP A 74 -8.05 -4.77 -20.38
N GLY A 75 -6.84 -5.28 -20.12
CA GLY A 75 -5.72 -4.53 -19.58
C GLY A 75 -5.83 -4.20 -18.09
N PHE A 76 -6.76 -4.83 -17.36
CA PHE A 76 -6.80 -4.69 -15.91
C PHE A 76 -5.71 -5.56 -15.27
N VAL A 77 -4.93 -4.95 -14.38
CA VAL A 77 -3.81 -5.57 -13.68
C VAL A 77 -4.10 -5.55 -12.18
N PHE A 78 -4.03 -6.70 -11.54
CA PHE A 78 -4.15 -6.85 -10.09
C PHE A 78 -2.85 -7.37 -9.47
N TYR A 79 -2.40 -6.71 -8.41
CA TYR A 79 -1.17 -7.01 -7.72
C TYR A 79 -1.34 -6.85 -6.20
N ALA A 80 -1.02 -7.89 -5.43
CA ALA A 80 -1.22 -7.90 -3.98
C ALA A 80 -0.03 -8.54 -3.25
N PRO A 81 1.13 -7.86 -3.15
CA PRO A 81 2.28 -8.39 -2.43
C PRO A 81 2.04 -8.46 -0.93
N PRO A 82 2.57 -9.49 -0.24
CA PRO A 82 2.70 -9.49 1.20
C PRO A 82 3.75 -8.45 1.60
N VAL A 83 3.46 -7.66 2.63
CA VAL A 83 4.34 -6.61 3.11
C VAL A 83 4.44 -6.64 4.62
N LYS A 84 5.64 -6.32 5.12
CA LYS A 84 5.87 -6.04 6.54
C LYS A 84 6.10 -4.56 6.73
N ILE A 85 5.10 -3.88 7.28
CA ILE A 85 5.11 -2.43 7.51
C ILE A 85 5.65 -2.15 8.91
N HIS A 86 6.67 -1.29 8.98
CA HIS A 86 7.16 -0.69 10.21
C HIS A 86 6.81 0.79 10.17
N SER A 87 5.88 1.23 11.00
CA SER A 87 5.39 2.61 10.99
C SER A 87 5.60 3.28 12.34
N TYR A 88 6.11 4.52 12.32
CA TYR A 88 6.16 5.33 13.53
C TYR A 88 4.74 5.65 13.98
N CYS A 89 4.40 5.22 15.20
CA CYS A 89 3.13 5.51 15.84
C CYS A 89 3.35 5.87 17.31
N LYS A 90 3.09 7.13 17.64
CA LYS A 90 3.22 7.64 19.01
C LYS A 90 2.12 7.06 19.90
N VAL A 91 2.42 5.96 20.58
CA VAL A 91 1.51 5.28 21.51
C VAL A 91 1.82 5.70 22.95
N ASN A 92 0.81 6.19 23.67
CA ASN A 92 0.89 6.32 25.13
C ASN A 92 0.36 5.02 25.76
N TYR A 93 1.28 4.14 26.17
CA TYR A 93 0.93 2.83 26.73
C TYR A 93 0.12 2.90 28.02
N ALA A 94 0.38 3.88 28.89
CA ALA A 94 -0.38 4.04 30.12
C ALA A 94 -1.85 4.34 29.82
N LYS A 95 -2.11 5.25 28.87
CA LYS A 95 -3.47 5.55 28.41
C LYS A 95 -4.10 4.36 27.69
N LEU A 96 -3.36 3.66 26.84
CA LEU A 96 -3.84 2.49 26.12
C LEU A 96 -4.33 1.40 27.10
N LYS A 97 -3.56 1.11 28.17
CA LYS A 97 -3.95 0.17 29.24
C LYS A 97 -5.16 0.63 30.05
N GLN A 98 -5.43 1.93 30.13
CA GLN A 98 -6.63 2.49 30.76
C GLN A 98 -7.87 2.43 29.84
N GLY A 99 -7.82 1.64 28.75
CA GLY A 99 -8.92 1.47 27.80
C GLY A 99 -9.04 2.57 26.74
N ASN A 100 -8.10 3.53 26.69
CA ASN A 100 -8.14 4.57 25.68
C ASN A 100 -7.82 4.00 24.29
N VAL A 101 -8.52 4.51 23.28
CA VAL A 101 -8.22 4.20 21.88
C VAL A 101 -6.97 4.97 21.46
N VAL A 102 -6.03 4.27 20.83
CA VAL A 102 -4.84 4.86 20.22
C VAL A 102 -4.99 4.83 18.71
N THR A 103 -4.62 5.93 18.07
CA THR A 103 -4.74 6.08 16.62
C THR A 103 -3.36 6.11 15.99
N CYS A 104 -3.07 5.12 15.16
CA CYS A 104 -1.88 5.07 14.31
C CYS A 104 -2.26 5.44 12.88
N LYS A 105 -1.44 6.26 12.23
CA LYS A 105 -1.63 6.66 10.83
C LYS A 105 -0.60 5.95 9.98
N LEU A 106 -1.00 5.42 8.83
CA LEU A 106 -0.11 4.97 7.77
C LEU A 106 -0.30 5.90 6.58
N THR A 107 0.76 6.58 6.16
CA THR A 107 0.69 7.48 5.00
C THR A 107 1.46 6.87 3.85
N PHE A 108 0.76 6.46 2.80
CA PHE A 108 1.36 5.96 1.57
C PHE A 108 1.41 7.05 0.50
N LEU A 109 2.44 7.01 -0.32
CA LEU A 109 2.61 7.90 -1.47
C LEU A 109 3.26 7.12 -2.61
N SER A 110 3.00 7.53 -3.84
CA SER A 110 3.84 7.16 -4.98
C SER A 110 4.89 8.26 -5.18
N TRP A 111 6.10 7.86 -5.52
CA TRP A 111 7.20 8.80 -5.77
C TRP A 111 7.05 9.51 -7.12
N THR A 112 6.52 8.81 -8.12
CA THR A 112 6.51 9.26 -9.53
C THR A 112 5.10 9.51 -10.08
N TYR A 113 4.06 8.88 -9.53
CA TYR A 113 2.72 8.88 -10.12
C TYR A 113 1.62 9.33 -9.14
N GLY A 114 0.50 9.80 -9.68
CA GLY A 114 -0.69 10.09 -8.89
C GLY A 114 -1.39 8.79 -8.44
N VAL A 115 -1.68 8.66 -7.15
CA VAL A 115 -2.40 7.47 -6.62
C VAL A 115 -3.88 7.78 -6.41
N ALA A 116 -4.76 6.86 -6.80
CA ALA A 116 -6.19 6.92 -6.55
C ALA A 116 -6.63 5.68 -5.76
N VAL A 117 -7.52 5.88 -4.78
CA VAL A 117 -8.05 4.81 -3.94
C VAL A 117 -9.54 5.02 -3.74
N ARG A 118 -10.27 3.90 -3.65
CA ARG A 118 -11.64 3.85 -3.13
C ARG A 118 -11.54 3.62 -1.62
N ASP A 119 -12.19 4.46 -0.81
CA ASP A 119 -12.35 4.29 0.65
C ASP A 119 -11.21 4.79 1.57
N VAL A 120 -10.37 5.74 1.12
CA VAL A 120 -9.28 6.33 1.93
C VAL A 120 -9.26 7.86 1.83
N GLU A 121 -8.84 8.53 2.91
CA GLU A 121 -8.61 9.98 2.92
C GLU A 121 -7.42 10.34 2.02
N ARG A 122 -7.70 11.13 0.98
CA ARG A 122 -6.69 11.64 0.04
C ARG A 122 -6.16 12.97 0.58
N ASP A 123 -4.85 13.02 0.80
CA ASP A 123 -4.15 14.24 1.16
C ASP A 123 -3.36 14.74 -0.05
N VAL A 124 -3.88 15.81 -0.66
CA VAL A 124 -3.34 16.37 -1.90
C VAL A 124 -2.48 17.57 -1.56
N LYS A 125 -1.20 17.53 -1.94
CA LYS A 125 -0.25 18.61 -1.67
C LYS A 125 0.42 19.11 -2.93
N TYR A 126 0.43 20.42 -3.11
CA TYR A 126 1.20 21.11 -4.14
C TYR A 126 2.53 21.55 -3.54
N TYR A 127 3.62 21.27 -4.25
CA TYR A 127 4.96 21.70 -3.86
C TYR A 127 5.43 22.76 -4.85
N ALA A 128 6.12 23.80 -4.37
CA ALA A 128 6.58 24.91 -5.21
C ALA A 128 7.52 24.46 -6.35
N CYS A 129 8.13 23.28 -6.22
CA CYS A 129 9.01 22.70 -7.23
C CYS A 129 8.28 22.11 -8.45
N CYS A 130 6.98 21.80 -8.36
CA CYS A 130 6.26 21.05 -9.39
C CYS A 130 4.86 21.62 -9.63
N VAL A 131 4.38 21.48 -10.86
CA VAL A 131 3.03 21.92 -11.25
C VAL A 131 1.99 20.87 -10.87
N GLU A 132 2.35 19.58 -10.89
CA GLU A 132 1.44 18.50 -10.53
C GLU A 132 1.24 18.36 -9.00
N PRO A 133 0.04 17.95 -8.56
CA PRO A 133 -0.21 17.62 -7.17
C PRO A 133 0.37 16.26 -6.77
N TYR A 134 0.93 16.20 -5.55
CA TYR A 134 1.33 14.95 -4.92
C TYR A 134 0.19 14.42 -4.05
N VAL A 135 -0.31 13.24 -4.40
CA VAL A 135 -1.41 12.60 -3.67
C VAL A 135 -0.86 11.58 -2.69
N LYS A 136 -1.20 11.76 -1.41
CA LYS A 136 -0.91 10.81 -0.34
C LYS A 136 -2.20 10.13 0.12
N LEU A 137 -2.08 8.90 0.57
CA LEU A 137 -3.16 8.07 1.05
C LEU A 137 -2.98 7.83 2.54
N LYS A 138 -3.95 8.26 3.35
CA LYS A 138 -3.87 8.14 4.81
C LYS A 138 -4.81 7.06 5.33
N TYR A 139 -4.24 5.96 5.81
CA TYR A 139 -4.97 4.93 6.53
C TYR A 139 -4.89 5.18 8.03
N VAL A 140 -6.04 5.13 8.70
CA VAL A 140 -6.13 5.39 10.15
C VAL A 140 -6.50 4.10 10.86
N ILE A 141 -5.54 3.53 11.58
CA ILE A 141 -5.73 2.33 12.39
C ILE A 141 -6.03 2.75 13.82
N LYS A 142 -7.21 2.35 14.32
CA LYS A 142 -7.61 2.56 15.72
C LYS A 142 -7.38 1.28 16.50
N LEU A 143 -6.55 1.36 17.52
CA LEU A 143 -6.20 0.26 18.40
C LEU A 143 -6.86 0.47 19.76
N ARG A 144 -7.44 -0.60 20.30
CA ARG A 144 -7.93 -0.65 21.67
C ARG A 144 -7.27 -1.84 22.36
N TYR A 145 -6.85 -1.63 23.59
CA TYR A 145 -6.36 -2.72 24.44
C TYR A 145 -7.54 -3.53 24.96
N VAL A 146 -7.44 -4.85 24.82
CA VAL A 146 -8.42 -5.82 25.32
C VAL A 146 -7.65 -6.71 26.27
N ASP A 147 -8.07 -6.74 27.55
CA ASP A 147 -7.57 -7.72 28.51
C ASP A 147 -8.10 -9.11 28.10
N ASN A 148 -7.19 -10.07 27.98
CA ASN A 148 -7.54 -11.50 27.84
C ASN A 148 -7.76 -12.11 29.22
#